data_AF-A0A936BUX0-F1
#
_entry.id   AF-A0A936BUX0-F1
#
_cell.length_a   1.000
_cell.length_b   1.000
_cell.length_c   1.000
_cell.angle_alpha   90.00
_cell.angle_beta   90.00
_cell.angle_gamma   90.00
#
_symmetry.space_group_name_H-M   'P 1'
#
loop_
_entity.id
_entity.type
_entity.pdbx_description
1 polymer ?
#
loop_
_entity_poly.entity_id
_entity_poly.type
_entity_poly.pdbx_seq_one_letter_code
_entity_poly.pdbx_strand_id
1 'polypeptide(L)'
;MRRDISLGYLSAGEALRRYGVAISKDGTVDPELTRKKRDEIKSSRVLLPLQLVNTELLDGFRRLFELPRAAADRLAVDEGALVEIVTGRNAAMRGWVRIVDGANNVLRVDAATLTLLAAEAGAPVEVRPIRAVTH
;
A
#
# COMPACT_ATOMS: atom_id res chain seq x y z
N MET A 1 21.71 -0.45 0.29
CA MET A 1 21.18 -1.77 0.71
C MET A 1 22.24 -2.75 1.23
N ARG A 2 23.16 -3.32 0.42
CA ARG A 2 24.24 -4.20 0.95
C ARG A 2 25.07 -3.53 2.04
N ARG A 3 25.39 -2.24 1.83
CA ARG A 3 26.09 -1.39 2.80
C ARG A 3 25.26 -1.14 4.08
N ASP A 4 23.96 -0.99 3.95
CA ASP A 4 23.05 -0.75 5.10
C ASP A 4 22.96 -2.01 5.98
N ILE A 5 23.01 -3.20 5.36
CA ILE A 5 23.05 -4.48 6.09
C ILE A 5 24.41 -4.68 6.75
N SER A 6 25.52 -4.42 6.04
CA SER A 6 26.86 -4.54 6.64
C SER A 6 27.10 -3.55 7.78
N LEU A 7 26.40 -2.42 7.78
CA LEU A 7 26.44 -1.41 8.82
C LEU A 7 25.37 -1.64 9.92
N GLY A 8 24.59 -2.73 9.84
CA GLY A 8 23.57 -3.07 10.83
C GLY A 8 22.28 -2.23 10.79
N TYR A 9 22.13 -1.33 9.81
CA TYR A 9 20.92 -0.51 9.62
C TYR A 9 19.72 -1.30 9.11
N LEU A 10 19.93 -2.49 8.55
CA LEU A 10 18.88 -3.36 8.05
C LEU A 10 19.28 -4.83 8.26
N SER A 11 18.43 -5.64 8.87
CA SER A 11 18.68 -7.08 8.94
C SER A 11 18.42 -7.76 7.58
N ALA A 12 19.04 -8.91 7.33
CA ALA A 12 18.74 -9.72 6.13
C ALA A 12 17.25 -10.15 6.08
N GLY A 13 16.63 -10.38 7.24
CA GLY A 13 15.20 -10.66 7.35
C GLY A 13 14.33 -9.48 6.95
N GLU A 14 14.70 -8.25 7.33
CA GLU A 14 13.99 -7.03 6.92
C GLU A 14 14.19 -6.72 5.44
N ALA A 15 15.40 -6.95 4.91
CA ALA A 15 15.68 -6.85 3.48
C ALA A 15 14.74 -7.75 2.65
N LEU A 16 14.58 -9.00 3.09
CA LEU A 16 13.71 -9.96 2.41
C LEU A 16 12.24 -9.58 2.55
N ARG A 17 11.79 -9.23 3.76
CA ARG A 17 10.38 -8.91 4.02
C ARG A 17 9.91 -7.61 3.38
N ARG A 18 10.70 -6.53 3.47
CA ARG A 18 10.27 -5.18 3.03
C ARG A 18 10.56 -4.93 1.56
N TYR A 19 11.69 -5.43 1.05
CA TYR A 19 12.17 -5.11 -0.30
C TYR A 19 12.21 -6.35 -1.22
N GLY A 20 11.88 -7.53 -0.70
CA GLY A 20 11.94 -8.77 -1.46
C GLY A 20 13.37 -9.19 -1.82
N VAL A 21 14.40 -8.69 -1.11
CA VAL A 21 15.80 -9.00 -1.42
C VAL A 21 16.30 -10.09 -0.49
N ALA A 22 16.62 -11.24 -1.07
CA ALA A 22 17.26 -12.33 -0.36
C ALA A 22 18.77 -12.11 -0.33
N ILE A 23 19.35 -12.17 0.88
CA ILE A 23 20.78 -12.05 1.09
C ILE A 23 21.31 -13.41 1.55
N SER A 24 22.27 -13.94 0.83
CA SER A 24 22.98 -15.17 1.13
C SER A 24 23.85 -15.02 2.37
N LYS A 25 24.29 -16.15 2.95
CA LYS A 25 25.15 -16.17 4.15
C LYS A 25 26.49 -15.46 3.96
N ASP A 26 26.97 -15.34 2.72
CA ASP A 26 28.18 -14.61 2.34
C ASP A 26 27.95 -13.09 2.11
N GLY A 27 26.74 -12.60 2.37
CA GLY A 27 26.36 -11.21 2.19
C GLY A 27 26.12 -10.78 0.75
N THR A 28 26.06 -11.73 -0.20
CA THR A 28 25.67 -11.46 -1.59
C THR A 28 24.16 -11.54 -1.75
N VAL A 29 23.62 -10.93 -2.82
CA VAL A 29 22.19 -11.05 -3.15
C VAL A 29 21.97 -12.39 -3.85
N ASP A 30 21.01 -13.18 -3.35
CA ASP A 30 20.51 -14.36 -4.06
C ASP A 30 19.49 -13.89 -5.12
N PRO A 31 19.82 -13.97 -6.43
CA PRO A 31 18.95 -13.46 -7.48
C PRO A 31 17.68 -14.29 -7.65
N GLU A 32 17.73 -15.61 -7.42
CA GLU A 32 16.61 -16.51 -7.62
C GLU A 32 15.57 -16.33 -6.50
N LEU A 33 16.02 -16.37 -5.25
CA LEU A 33 15.15 -16.13 -4.10
C LEU A 33 14.60 -14.70 -4.10
N THR A 34 15.40 -13.71 -4.52
CA THR A 34 14.94 -12.33 -4.69
C THR A 34 13.81 -12.23 -5.72
N ARG A 35 13.95 -12.88 -6.88
CA ARG A 35 12.91 -12.90 -7.91
C ARG A 35 11.63 -13.52 -7.36
N LYS A 36 11.72 -14.73 -6.80
CA LYS A 36 10.58 -15.44 -6.23
C LYS A 36 9.87 -14.59 -5.16
N LYS A 37 10.63 -13.98 -4.25
CA LYS A 37 10.06 -13.14 -3.18
C LYS A 37 9.36 -11.90 -3.74
N ARG A 38 9.93 -11.26 -4.76
CA ARG A 38 9.31 -10.09 -5.41
C ARG A 38 8.03 -10.46 -6.16
N ASP A 39 7.99 -11.64 -6.78
CA ASP A 39 6.79 -12.15 -7.43
C ASP A 39 5.69 -12.45 -6.40
N GLU A 40 6.03 -13.05 -5.27
CA GLU A 40 5.12 -13.24 -4.13
C GLU A 40 4.59 -11.90 -3.59
N ILE A 41 5.45 -10.91 -3.40
CA ILE A 41 5.04 -9.58 -2.93
C ILE A 41 4.10 -8.94 -3.97
N LYS A 42 4.45 -9.04 -5.26
CA LYS A 42 3.64 -8.47 -6.34
C LYS A 42 2.26 -9.12 -6.43
N SER A 43 2.15 -10.44 -6.29
CA SER A 43 0.87 -11.15 -6.33
C SER A 43 0.01 -10.91 -5.08
N SER A 44 0.63 -10.55 -3.95
CA SER A 44 -0.09 -10.21 -2.71
C SER A 44 -0.72 -8.81 -2.68
N ARG A 45 -0.41 -7.94 -3.66
CA ARG A 45 -0.89 -6.56 -3.70
C ARG A 45 -2.42 -6.50 -3.77
N VAL A 46 -2.99 -5.58 -3.01
CA VAL A 46 -4.42 -5.26 -3.10
C VAL A 46 -4.58 -4.13 -4.10
N LEU A 47 -5.06 -4.48 -5.30
CA LEU A 47 -5.38 -3.55 -6.36
C LEU A 47 -6.89 -3.30 -6.37
N LEU A 48 -7.31 -2.05 -6.29
CA LEU A 48 -8.70 -1.65 -6.36
C LEU A 48 -8.89 -0.59 -7.45
N PRO A 49 -9.94 -0.70 -8.29
CA PRO A 49 -10.35 0.40 -9.15
C PRO A 49 -10.86 1.58 -8.31
N LEU A 50 -10.53 2.79 -8.74
CA LEU A 50 -11.06 4.02 -8.13
C LEU A 50 -12.53 4.23 -8.50
N GLN A 51 -13.33 4.71 -7.54
CA GLN A 51 -14.68 5.21 -7.79
C GLN A 51 -14.83 6.62 -7.20
N LEU A 52 -15.35 7.55 -8.00
CA LEU A 52 -15.69 8.88 -7.52
C LEU A 52 -16.99 8.83 -6.71
N VAL A 53 -17.00 9.49 -5.55
CA VAL A 53 -18.23 9.82 -4.82
C VAL A 53 -18.60 11.29 -5.03
N ASN A 54 -19.90 11.59 -4.96
CA ASN A 54 -20.42 12.96 -5.14
C ASN A 54 -20.41 13.79 -3.85
N THR A 55 -19.63 13.37 -2.86
CA THR A 55 -19.51 14.02 -1.55
C THR A 55 -18.04 14.15 -1.19
N GLU A 56 -17.70 15.16 -0.39
CA GLU A 56 -16.36 15.27 0.17
C GLU A 56 -16.08 14.14 1.17
N LEU A 57 -14.87 13.60 1.12
CA LEU A 57 -14.42 12.55 2.02
C LEU A 57 -13.35 13.13 2.95
N LEU A 58 -13.80 14.00 3.85
CA LEU A 58 -12.99 14.64 4.87
C LEU A 58 -13.59 14.41 6.27
N ASP A 59 -12.71 14.26 7.25
CA ASP A 59 -13.01 14.35 8.69
C ASP A 59 -12.09 15.43 9.29
N GLY A 60 -12.60 16.67 9.33
CA GLY A 60 -11.80 17.86 9.59
C GLY A 60 -10.67 18.01 8.55
N PHE A 61 -9.42 17.92 8.99
CA PHE A 61 -8.24 17.97 8.12
C PHE A 61 -7.80 16.60 7.59
N ARG A 62 -8.50 15.51 7.96
CA ARG A 62 -8.16 14.15 7.56
C ARG A 62 -8.83 13.81 6.24
N ARG A 63 -8.02 13.43 5.25
CA ARG A 63 -8.51 12.84 4.00
C ARG A 63 -8.93 11.41 4.23
N LEU A 64 -10.15 11.06 3.82
CA LEU A 64 -10.70 9.73 3.97
C LEU A 64 -10.74 9.01 2.63
N PHE A 65 -10.55 7.69 2.68
CA PHE A 65 -10.84 6.78 1.58
C PHE A 65 -11.87 5.76 2.05
N GLU A 66 -12.92 5.54 1.27
CA GLU A 66 -13.89 4.50 1.59
C GLU A 66 -13.38 3.18 1.04
N LEU A 67 -13.00 2.29 1.96
CA LEU A 67 -12.44 0.98 1.66
C LEU A 67 -13.52 -0.09 1.88
N PRO A 68 -13.76 -1.00 0.92
CA PRO A 68 -14.71 -2.07 1.12
C PRO A 68 -14.16 -3.05 2.16
N ARG A 69 -15.04 -3.58 3.02
CA ARG A 69 -14.66 -4.52 4.10
C ARG A 69 -13.75 -5.66 3.64
N ALA A 70 -14.06 -6.30 2.52
CA ALA A 70 -13.24 -7.38 1.97
C ALA A 70 -11.78 -6.96 1.66
N ALA A 71 -11.56 -5.71 1.24
CA ALA A 71 -10.22 -5.19 1.02
C ALA A 71 -9.53 -4.83 2.35
N ALA A 72 -10.27 -4.30 3.33
CA ALA A 72 -9.77 -4.04 4.68
C ALA A 72 -9.28 -5.33 5.35
N ASP A 73 -10.05 -6.41 5.25
CA ASP A 73 -9.70 -7.74 5.78
C ASP A 73 -8.42 -8.27 5.11
N ARG A 74 -8.31 -8.16 3.79
CA ARG A 74 -7.10 -8.56 3.04
C ARG A 74 -5.87 -7.74 3.40
N LEU A 75 -6.05 -6.46 3.72
CA LEU A 75 -4.99 -5.55 4.14
C LEU A 75 -4.65 -5.68 5.63
N ALA A 76 -5.51 -6.37 6.41
CA ALA A 76 -5.50 -6.44 7.86
C ALA A 76 -5.46 -5.03 8.49
N VAL A 77 -6.43 -4.18 8.11
CA VAL A 77 -6.60 -2.82 8.63
C VAL A 77 -7.99 -2.61 9.19
N ASP A 78 -8.07 -1.79 10.23
CA ASP A 78 -9.32 -1.43 10.91
C ASP A 78 -9.84 -0.05 10.48
N GLU A 79 -11.03 0.31 10.94
CA GLU A 79 -11.62 1.65 10.80
C GLU A 79 -10.63 2.72 11.30
N GLY A 80 -10.43 3.79 10.52
CA GLY A 80 -9.50 4.86 10.84
C GLY A 80 -8.01 4.48 10.69
N ALA A 81 -7.67 3.31 10.14
CA ALA A 81 -6.29 2.99 9.80
C ALA A 81 -5.73 3.94 8.72
N LEU A 82 -4.44 4.26 8.80
CA LEU A 82 -3.76 5.03 7.77
C LEU A 82 -3.28 4.11 6.64
N VAL A 83 -3.64 4.44 5.40
CA VAL A 83 -3.20 3.73 4.20
C VAL A 83 -2.58 4.71 3.21
N GLU A 84 -1.83 4.17 2.25
CA GLU A 84 -1.38 4.91 1.07
C GLU A 84 -1.94 4.29 -0.22
N ILE A 85 -2.26 5.17 -1.18
CA ILE A 85 -2.66 4.83 -2.53
C ILE A 85 -1.47 5.08 -3.45
N VAL A 86 -1.14 4.08 -4.27
CA VAL A 86 -0.03 4.13 -5.22
C VAL A 86 -0.55 3.89 -6.63
N THR A 87 -0.43 4.92 -7.47
CA THR A 87 -0.80 4.89 -8.90
C THR A 87 0.38 4.50 -9.80
N GLY A 88 1.61 4.55 -9.27
CA GLY A 88 2.85 4.38 -10.03
C GLY A 88 3.24 5.58 -10.89
N ARG A 89 2.41 6.64 -10.93
CA ARG A 89 2.68 7.87 -11.70
C ARG A 89 3.13 9.02 -10.82
N ASN A 90 2.49 9.18 -9.67
CA ASN A 90 2.75 10.24 -8.70
C ASN A 90 3.22 9.67 -7.37
N ALA A 91 3.65 10.55 -6.47
CA ALA A 91 3.92 10.19 -5.09
C ALA A 91 2.70 9.49 -4.46
N ALA A 92 2.99 8.51 -3.60
CA ALA A 92 1.95 7.82 -2.86
C ALA A 92 1.17 8.82 -1.98
N MET A 93 -0.15 8.76 -2.05
CA MET A 93 -1.01 9.66 -1.29
C MET A 93 -1.57 8.93 -0.08
N ARG A 94 -1.51 9.56 1.09
CA ARG A 94 -1.98 9.00 2.35
C ARG A 94 -3.37 9.49 2.71
N GLY A 95 -4.14 8.62 3.36
CA GLY A 95 -5.47 8.92 3.87
C GLY A 95 -5.91 7.87 4.88
N TRP A 96 -6.92 8.23 5.66
CA TRP A 96 -7.50 7.35 6.67
C TRP A 96 -8.65 6.54 6.05
N VAL A 97 -8.77 5.30 6.49
CA VAL A 97 -9.81 4.40 6.01
C VAL A 97 -11.13 4.69 6.71
N ARG A 98 -12.19 4.83 5.93
CA ARG A 98 -13.56 4.56 6.36
C ARG A 98 -14.00 3.24 5.76
N ILE A 99 -14.29 2.23 6.57
CA ILE A 99 -14.76 0.94 6.09
C ILE A 99 -16.23 1.06 5.73
N VAL A 100 -16.55 0.67 4.51
CA VAL A 100 -17.93 0.66 4.00
C VAL A 100 -18.35 -0.77 3.65
N ASP A 101 -19.59 -1.09 3.99
CA ASP A 101 -20.21 -2.35 3.57
C ASP A 101 -20.78 -2.20 2.16
N GLY A 102 -20.48 -3.17 1.29
CA GLY A 102 -20.93 -3.17 -0.10
C GLY A 102 -20.22 -4.22 -0.94
N ALA A 103 -20.92 -4.72 -1.97
CA ALA A 103 -20.41 -5.81 -2.81
C ALA A 103 -19.32 -5.37 -3.81
N ASN A 104 -19.19 -4.06 -4.07
CA ASN A 104 -18.26 -3.57 -5.08
C ASN A 104 -16.87 -3.42 -4.47
N ASN A 105 -15.90 -4.20 -4.98
CA ASN A 105 -14.51 -4.16 -4.57
C ASN A 105 -13.77 -2.98 -5.21
N VAL A 106 -14.20 -1.76 -4.86
CA VAL A 106 -13.75 -0.47 -5.41
C VAL A 106 -13.27 0.42 -4.27
N LEU A 107 -12.25 1.24 -4.50
CA LEU A 107 -11.80 2.25 -3.54
C LEU A 107 -12.50 3.57 -3.85
N ARG A 108 -13.32 4.10 -2.92
CA ARG A 108 -14.02 5.36 -3.18
C ARG A 108 -13.26 6.57 -2.64
N VAL A 109 -13.22 7.60 -3.48
CA VAL A 109 -12.49 8.84 -3.24
C VAL A 109 -13.33 10.03 -3.70
N ASP A 110 -13.12 11.20 -3.09
CA ASP A 110 -13.76 12.43 -3.54
C ASP A 110 -13.05 13.04 -4.78
N ALA A 111 -13.65 14.08 -5.35
CA ALA A 111 -13.14 14.73 -6.55
C ALA A 111 -11.72 15.31 -6.35
N ALA A 112 -11.47 15.96 -5.21
CA ALA A 112 -10.18 16.56 -4.90
C ALA A 112 -9.07 15.49 -4.82
N THR A 113 -9.38 14.35 -4.22
CA THR A 113 -8.49 13.19 -4.11
C THR A 113 -8.15 12.63 -5.49
N LEU A 114 -9.14 12.49 -6.37
CA LEU A 114 -8.93 11.99 -7.74
C LEU A 114 -8.04 12.94 -8.55
N THR A 115 -8.26 14.26 -8.44
CA THR A 115 -7.41 15.28 -9.05
C THR A 115 -5.96 15.21 -8.56
N LEU A 116 -5.75 15.09 -7.24
CA LEU A 116 -4.41 14.99 -6.65
C LEU A 116 -3.67 13.72 -7.09
N LEU A 117 -4.39 12.62 -7.29
CA LEU A 117 -3.83 11.38 -7.84
C LEU A 117 -3.45 11.51 -9.32
N ALA A 118 -3.98 12.50 -10.03
CA ALA A 118 -3.97 12.60 -11.50
C ALA A 118 -4.39 11.28 -12.16
N ALA A 119 -5.48 10.69 -11.64
CA ALA A 119 -6.04 9.42 -12.09
C ALA A 119 -7.49 9.61 -12.53
N GLU A 120 -8.02 8.63 -13.24
CA GLU A 120 -9.41 8.58 -13.69
C GLU A 120 -10.21 7.57 -12.88
N ALA A 121 -11.53 7.74 -12.82
CA ALA A 121 -12.40 6.72 -12.25
C ALA A 121 -12.23 5.39 -13.03
N GLY A 122 -12.19 4.27 -12.30
CA GLY A 122 -11.89 2.94 -12.84
C GLY A 122 -10.39 2.61 -12.91
N ALA A 123 -9.49 3.60 -12.80
CA ALA A 123 -8.06 3.33 -12.79
C ALA A 123 -7.68 2.43 -11.60
N PRO A 124 -6.91 1.35 -11.81
CA PRO A 124 -6.48 0.49 -10.74
C PRO A 124 -5.39 1.19 -9.91
N VAL A 125 -5.52 1.12 -8.59
CA VAL A 125 -4.51 1.62 -7.66
C VAL A 125 -4.13 0.55 -6.66
N GLU A 126 -2.87 0.57 -6.25
CA GLU A 126 -2.41 -0.26 -5.14
C GLU A 126 -2.71 0.43 -3.81
N VAL A 127 -3.36 -0.28 -2.90
CA VAL A 127 -3.58 0.18 -1.53
C VAL A 127 -2.60 -0.53 -0.60
N ARG A 128 -1.90 0.24 0.23
CA ARG A 128 -0.93 -0.29 1.19
C ARG A 128 -1.21 0.22 2.60
N PRO A 129 -1.15 -0.65 3.62
CA PRO A 129 -1.28 -0.22 5.00
C PRO A 129 -0.01 0.51 5.45
N ILE A 130 -0.15 1.65 6.11
CA ILE A 130 0.96 2.28 6.81
C ILE A 130 1.03 1.68 8.21
N ARG A 131 1.99 0.78 8.42
CA ARG A 131 2.25 0.20 9.74
C ARG A 131 3.17 1.15 10.51
N ALA A 132 2.71 1.65 11.64
CA ALA A 132 3.59 2.31 12.59
C ALA A 132 4.69 1.33 13.00
N VAL A 133 5.95 1.74 12.89
CA VAL A 133 7.06 0.96 13.42
C VAL A 133 7.06 1.22 14.93
N THR A 134 6.64 0.25 15.72
CA THR A 134 6.92 0.26 17.16
C THR A 134 8.42 0.11 17.30
N HIS A 135 9.09 1.17 17.77
CA HIS A 135 10.50 1.16 18.12
C HIS A 135 10.73 0.41 19.43
#